data_AF-A0A964AWL7-F1
#
_entry.id   AF-A0A964AWL7-F1
#
_cell.length_a   1.000
_cell.length_b   1.000
_cell.length_c   1.000
_cell.angle_alpha   90.00
_cell.angle_beta   90.00
_cell.angle_gamma   90.00
#
_symmetry.space_group_name_H-M   'P 1'
#
loop_
_entity.id
_entity.type
_entity.pdbx_description
1 polymer ?
#
loop_
_entity_poly.entity_id
_entity_poly.type
_entity_poly.pdbx_seq_one_letter_code
_entity_poly.pdbx_strand_id
1 'polypeptide(L)'
;MLLLLVIAGAQAACPEATDSQALVAAMGAADAAFAGMQIEAFDEAYNRAHVLLECLGEPLLPPDAAQLHRLDGYALFLEQQEVQAQASFAAAARIQPAYNLPASLAPEGHPMRDAYEAARAAPAAEPQVFPPPAEGYLVVDGLRAASRPTGQPAIVQLIALDGSVLWTQMVGPDQSPPEYAVKQEAVTVVQPPPGDPLPPAPTPKARPVGLIAATGGALVATGLCYLGATASYNTFHDPETPYQTVGGVYSRTRALTAGTFIAGAATLGLGAVTVVRW
;
A
#
# COMPACT_ATOMS: atom_id res chain seq x y z
N MET A 1 27.18 -5.51 -45.24
CA MET A 1 25.81 -4.98 -45.07
C MET A 1 25.24 -5.68 -43.85
N LEU A 2 25.28 -5.03 -42.69
CA LEU A 2 24.90 -5.60 -41.39
C LEU A 2 23.38 -5.42 -41.22
N LEU A 3 22.63 -6.52 -41.15
CA LEU A 3 21.18 -6.52 -40.99
C LEU A 3 20.85 -6.34 -39.49
N LEU A 4 20.40 -5.15 -39.09
CA LEU A 4 19.85 -4.91 -37.75
C LEU A 4 18.44 -5.52 -37.68
N LEU A 5 18.31 -6.68 -37.05
CA LEU A 5 17.02 -7.23 -36.65
C LEU A 5 16.53 -6.44 -35.44
N VAL A 6 15.56 -5.54 -35.65
CA VAL A 6 14.79 -4.96 -34.55
C VAL A 6 13.82 -6.05 -34.10
N ILE A 7 14.16 -6.74 -33.00
CA ILE A 7 13.21 -7.61 -32.32
C ILE A 7 12.25 -6.67 -31.60
N ALA A 8 11.11 -6.37 -32.22
CA ALA A 8 10.00 -5.76 -31.52
C ALA A 8 9.59 -6.76 -30.44
N GLY A 9 9.82 -6.40 -29.17
CA GLY A 9 9.32 -7.16 -28.04
C GLY A 9 7.80 -7.24 -28.17
N ALA A 10 7.30 -8.40 -28.56
CA ALA A 10 5.89 -8.68 -28.51
C ALA A 10 5.51 -8.66 -27.03
N GLN A 11 4.98 -7.54 -26.55
CA GLN A 11 4.03 -7.56 -25.43
C GLN A 11 3.09 -8.71 -25.75
N ALA A 12 3.04 -9.73 -24.89
CA ALA A 12 2.12 -10.83 -25.09
C ALA A 12 0.74 -10.20 -25.19
N ALA A 13 0.23 -10.14 -26.43
CA ALA A 13 -1.05 -9.49 -26.67
C ALA A 13 -2.07 -10.36 -25.98
N CYS A 14 -2.53 -9.94 -24.80
CA CYS A 14 -3.66 -10.56 -24.12
C CYS A 14 -4.83 -10.50 -25.10
N PRO A 15 -5.20 -11.63 -25.72
CA PRO A 15 -6.21 -11.61 -26.77
C PRO A 15 -7.57 -11.17 -26.21
N GLU A 16 -7.75 -11.37 -24.90
CA GLU A 16 -8.89 -10.91 -24.13
C GLU A 16 -8.38 -10.47 -22.74
N ALA A 17 -8.84 -9.33 -22.27
CA ALA A 17 -8.57 -8.88 -20.90
C ALA A 17 -9.33 -9.80 -19.92
N THR A 18 -8.69 -10.16 -18.80
CA THR A 18 -9.35 -10.92 -17.73
C THR A 18 -9.88 -9.99 -16.64
N ASP A 19 -10.87 -10.48 -15.90
CA ASP A 19 -11.39 -9.84 -14.71
C ASP A 19 -10.69 -10.33 -13.43
N SER A 20 -10.91 -9.58 -12.34
CA SER A 20 -10.41 -9.89 -11.00
C SER A 20 -10.95 -11.21 -10.43
N GLN A 21 -12.17 -11.61 -10.81
CA GLN A 21 -12.78 -12.85 -10.30
C GLN A 21 -12.03 -14.09 -10.79
N ALA A 22 -11.63 -14.14 -12.05
CA ALA A 22 -10.83 -15.23 -12.62
C ALA A 22 -9.46 -15.34 -11.95
N LEU A 23 -8.81 -14.20 -11.68
CA LEU A 23 -7.53 -14.15 -10.96
C LEU A 23 -7.68 -14.71 -9.54
N VAL A 24 -8.68 -14.24 -8.78
CA VAL A 24 -8.96 -14.73 -7.42
C VAL A 24 -9.25 -16.22 -7.39
N ALA A 25 -9.99 -16.73 -8.39
CA ALA A 25 -10.25 -18.17 -8.50
C ALA A 25 -8.96 -18.98 -8.72
N ALA A 26 -8.05 -18.50 -9.57
CA ALA A 26 -6.76 -19.17 -9.81
C ALA A 26 -5.86 -19.14 -8.56
N MET A 27 -5.79 -18.00 -7.86
CA MET A 27 -5.03 -17.89 -6.61
C MET A 27 -5.59 -18.82 -5.52
N GLY A 28 -6.92 -18.89 -5.38
CA GLY A 28 -7.57 -19.80 -4.44
C GLY A 28 -7.31 -21.28 -4.76
N ALA A 29 -7.23 -21.63 -6.04
CA ALA A 29 -6.84 -22.97 -6.47
C ALA A 29 -5.38 -23.29 -6.12
N ALA A 30 -4.46 -22.33 -6.27
CA ALA A 30 -3.06 -22.47 -5.88
C ALA A 30 -2.92 -22.65 -4.35
N ASP A 31 -3.58 -21.82 -3.55
CA ASP A 31 -3.58 -21.98 -2.07
C ASP A 31 -4.10 -23.36 -1.64
N ALA A 32 -5.20 -23.83 -2.25
CA ALA A 32 -5.78 -25.12 -1.95
C ALA A 32 -4.85 -26.29 -2.35
N ALA A 33 -4.20 -26.20 -3.51
CA ALA A 33 -3.25 -27.20 -3.99
C ALA A 33 -2.01 -27.27 -3.09
N PHE A 34 -1.46 -26.10 -2.70
CA PHE A 34 -0.32 -26.03 -1.78
C PHE A 34 -0.68 -26.64 -0.41
N ALA A 35 -1.83 -26.26 0.18
CA ALA A 35 -2.30 -26.83 1.44
C ALA A 35 -2.51 -28.35 1.37
N GLY A 36 -2.91 -28.85 0.20
CA GLY A 36 -3.08 -30.28 -0.08
C GLY A 36 -1.79 -31.02 -0.44
N MET A 37 -0.63 -30.36 -0.45
CA MET A 37 0.66 -30.90 -0.93
C MET A 37 0.59 -31.47 -2.35
N GLN A 38 -0.23 -30.87 -3.21
CA GLN A 38 -0.39 -31.24 -4.62
C GLN A 38 0.49 -30.32 -5.47
N ILE A 39 1.79 -30.62 -5.54
CA ILE A 39 2.79 -29.72 -6.14
C ILE A 39 2.49 -29.44 -7.62
N GLU A 40 2.13 -30.45 -8.40
CA GLU A 40 1.83 -30.27 -9.82
C GLU A 40 0.59 -29.37 -10.03
N ALA A 41 -0.43 -29.54 -9.18
CA ALA A 41 -1.63 -28.70 -9.22
C ALA A 41 -1.35 -27.27 -8.73
N PHE A 42 -0.43 -27.11 -7.77
CA PHE A 42 0.04 -25.80 -7.33
C PHE A 42 0.75 -25.09 -8.47
N ASP A 43 1.71 -25.74 -9.14
CA ASP A 43 2.45 -25.16 -10.26
C ASP A 43 1.51 -24.73 -11.40
N GLU A 44 0.54 -25.57 -11.75
CA GLU A 44 -0.46 -25.23 -12.77
C GLU A 44 -1.28 -24.00 -12.37
N ALA A 45 -1.83 -23.98 -11.16
CA ALA A 45 -2.67 -22.88 -10.68
C ALA A 45 -1.88 -21.58 -10.45
N TYR A 46 -0.64 -21.68 -9.96
CA TYR A 46 0.29 -20.57 -9.78
C TYR A 46 0.63 -19.92 -11.13
N ASN A 47 1.05 -20.71 -12.12
CA ASN A 47 1.37 -20.19 -13.45
C ASN A 47 0.12 -19.58 -14.11
N ARG A 48 -1.05 -20.19 -13.93
CA ARG A 48 -2.31 -19.62 -14.40
C ARG A 48 -2.60 -18.26 -13.75
N ALA A 49 -2.37 -18.09 -12.45
CA ALA A 49 -2.57 -16.82 -11.77
C ALA A 49 -1.65 -15.72 -12.33
N HIS A 50 -0.39 -16.02 -12.62
CA HIS A 50 0.54 -15.06 -13.26
C HIS A 50 0.12 -14.67 -14.68
N VAL A 51 -0.29 -15.63 -15.50
CA VAL A 51 -0.83 -15.35 -16.85
C VAL A 51 -2.07 -14.45 -16.77
N LEU A 52 -2.99 -14.73 -15.83
CA LEU A 52 -4.17 -13.90 -15.62
C LEU A 52 -3.80 -12.50 -15.11
N LEU A 53 -2.81 -12.38 -14.22
CA LEU A 53 -2.33 -11.09 -13.72
C LEU A 53 -1.83 -10.19 -14.86
N GLU A 54 -1.00 -10.72 -15.76
CA GLU A 54 -0.48 -9.96 -16.91
C GLU A 54 -1.60 -9.45 -17.82
N CYS A 55 -2.71 -10.19 -17.90
CA CYS A 55 -3.88 -9.84 -18.71
C CYS A 55 -5.01 -9.13 -17.95
N LEU A 56 -4.79 -8.74 -16.69
CA LEU A 56 -5.83 -8.13 -15.86
C LEU A 56 -6.25 -6.76 -16.41
N GLY A 57 -7.53 -6.65 -16.78
CA GLY A 57 -8.12 -5.42 -17.33
C GLY A 57 -8.66 -4.43 -16.29
N GLU A 58 -8.57 -4.78 -15.00
CA GLU A 58 -9.12 -4.03 -13.88
C GLU A 58 -8.02 -3.64 -12.87
N PRO A 59 -8.17 -2.52 -12.14
CA PRO A 59 -7.26 -2.20 -11.04
C PRO A 59 -7.25 -3.32 -9.98
N LEU A 60 -6.05 -3.82 -9.67
CA LEU A 60 -5.84 -4.85 -8.67
C LEU A 60 -6.16 -4.31 -7.27
N LEU A 61 -6.78 -5.12 -6.42
CA LEU A 61 -7.04 -4.74 -5.03
C LEU A 61 -5.85 -5.14 -4.13
N PRO A 62 -5.58 -4.37 -3.05
CA PRO A 62 -4.48 -4.71 -2.15
C PRO A 62 -4.52 -6.14 -1.56
N PRO A 63 -5.70 -6.69 -1.15
CA PRO A 63 -5.76 -8.08 -0.69
C PRO A 63 -5.29 -9.12 -1.70
N ASP A 64 -5.62 -8.91 -2.98
CA ASP A 64 -5.27 -9.80 -4.07
C ASP A 64 -3.77 -9.72 -4.39
N ALA A 65 -3.22 -8.51 -4.39
CA ALA A 65 -1.78 -8.29 -4.51
C ALA A 65 -1.00 -9.00 -3.39
N ALA A 66 -1.46 -8.90 -2.14
CA ALA A 66 -0.85 -9.58 -1.02
C ALA A 66 -0.92 -11.11 -1.15
N GLN A 67 -1.99 -11.65 -1.74
CA GLN A 67 -2.12 -13.08 -2.00
C GLN A 67 -1.13 -13.57 -3.06
N LEU A 68 -0.96 -12.85 -4.17
CA LEU A 68 0.07 -13.17 -5.18
C LEU A 68 1.47 -13.19 -4.58
N HIS A 69 1.85 -12.17 -3.81
CA HIS A 69 3.15 -12.14 -3.13
C HIS A 69 3.36 -13.31 -2.16
N ARG A 70 2.29 -13.83 -1.54
CA ARG A 70 2.38 -15.07 -0.73
C ARG A 70 2.60 -16.29 -1.62
N LEU A 71 1.88 -16.42 -2.72
CA LEU A 71 2.03 -17.52 -3.67
C LEU A 71 3.45 -17.54 -4.27
N ASP A 72 4.00 -16.38 -4.63
CA ASP A 72 5.39 -16.23 -5.08
C ASP A 72 6.35 -16.70 -3.98
N GLY A 73 6.11 -16.28 -2.74
CA GLY A 73 6.88 -16.74 -1.59
C GLY A 73 6.81 -18.27 -1.40
N TYR A 74 5.66 -18.90 -1.65
CA TYR A 74 5.51 -20.36 -1.59
C TYR A 74 6.32 -21.07 -2.68
N ALA A 75 6.19 -20.62 -3.94
CA ALA A 75 6.93 -21.17 -5.07
C ALA A 75 8.44 -21.04 -4.87
N LEU A 76 8.91 -19.83 -4.53
CA LEU A 76 10.33 -19.55 -4.27
C LEU A 76 10.88 -20.36 -3.09
N PHE A 77 10.06 -20.59 -2.06
CA PHE A 77 10.45 -21.45 -0.93
C PHE A 77 10.63 -22.91 -1.35
N LEU A 78 9.72 -23.47 -2.17
CA LEU A 78 9.85 -24.82 -2.72
C LEU A 78 11.11 -24.98 -3.58
N GLU A 79 11.49 -23.92 -4.29
CA GLU A 79 12.70 -23.85 -5.12
C GLU A 79 13.98 -23.54 -4.33
N GLN A 80 13.90 -23.43 -3.00
CA GLN A 80 15.03 -23.08 -2.11
C GLN A 80 15.66 -21.70 -2.40
N GLN A 81 14.86 -20.78 -2.96
CA GLN A 81 15.25 -19.39 -3.21
C GLN A 81 14.91 -18.52 -1.98
N GLU A 82 15.55 -18.79 -0.85
CA GLU A 82 15.18 -18.24 0.47
C GLU A 82 15.12 -16.72 0.52
N VAL A 83 16.10 -16.04 -0.10
CA VAL A 83 16.17 -14.56 -0.11
C VAL A 83 14.99 -13.97 -0.87
N GLN A 84 14.66 -14.53 -2.03
CA GLN A 84 13.56 -14.09 -2.87
C GLN A 84 12.21 -14.42 -2.22
N ALA A 85 12.09 -15.61 -1.59
CA ALA A 85 10.90 -15.99 -0.84
C ALA A 85 10.64 -15.01 0.31
N GLN A 86 11.68 -14.66 1.08
CA GLN A 86 11.58 -13.68 2.16
C GLN A 86 11.18 -12.29 1.65
N ALA A 87 11.72 -11.84 0.51
CA ALA A 87 11.34 -10.57 -0.09
C ALA A 87 9.85 -10.55 -0.50
N SER A 88 9.35 -11.64 -1.08
CA SER A 88 7.94 -11.78 -1.46
C SER A 88 7.02 -11.85 -0.24
N PHE A 89 7.39 -12.60 0.80
CA PHE A 89 6.66 -12.60 2.06
C PHE A 89 6.65 -11.23 2.75
N ALA A 90 7.74 -10.47 2.68
CA ALA A 90 7.79 -9.11 3.23
C ALA A 90 6.84 -8.17 2.48
N ALA A 91 6.75 -8.28 1.15
CA ALA A 91 5.80 -7.54 0.34
C ALA A 91 4.36 -7.85 0.75
N ALA A 92 4.01 -9.15 0.86
CA ALA A 92 2.69 -9.58 1.33
C ALA A 92 2.35 -9.07 2.73
N ALA A 93 3.27 -9.20 3.69
CA ALA A 93 3.08 -8.79 5.07
C ALA A 93 2.92 -7.27 5.22
N ARG A 94 3.59 -6.48 4.39
CA ARG A 94 3.42 -5.02 4.35
C ARG A 94 2.02 -4.63 3.88
N ILE A 95 1.50 -5.31 2.86
CA ILE A 95 0.17 -5.00 2.29
C ILE A 95 -0.94 -5.46 3.25
N GLN A 96 -0.79 -6.63 3.87
CA GLN A 96 -1.74 -7.20 4.82
C GLN A 96 -1.08 -7.56 6.16
N PRO A 97 -0.79 -6.57 7.04
CA PRO A 97 -0.06 -6.81 8.28
C PRO A 97 -0.83 -7.65 9.31
N ALA A 98 -2.16 -7.69 9.20
CA ALA A 98 -3.02 -8.51 10.06
C ALA A 98 -3.15 -9.97 9.60
N TYR A 99 -2.62 -10.32 8.42
CA TYR A 99 -2.65 -11.70 7.94
C TYR A 99 -1.72 -12.58 8.77
N ASN A 100 -2.21 -13.76 9.13
CA ASN A 100 -1.42 -14.81 9.76
C ASN A 100 -1.46 -16.03 8.85
N LEU A 101 -0.29 -16.62 8.59
CA LEU A 101 -0.20 -17.84 7.81
C LEU A 101 -0.98 -18.95 8.55
N PRO A 102 -2.00 -19.58 7.93
CA PRO A 102 -2.80 -20.60 8.60
C PRO A 102 -1.97 -21.85 8.91
N ALA A 103 -2.26 -22.50 10.03
CA ALA A 103 -1.56 -23.72 10.46
C ALA A 103 -1.70 -24.88 9.47
N SER A 104 -2.75 -24.87 8.64
CA SER A 104 -2.95 -25.83 7.56
C SER A 104 -1.96 -25.69 6.40
N LEU A 105 -1.38 -24.49 6.19
CA LEU A 105 -0.34 -24.27 5.17
C LEU A 105 1.06 -24.53 5.72
N ALA A 106 1.32 -24.09 6.96
CA ALA A 106 2.59 -24.31 7.63
C ALA A 106 2.35 -24.39 9.13
N PRO A 107 2.41 -25.55 9.78
CA PRO A 107 2.21 -25.65 11.24
C PRO A 107 3.30 -24.90 12.03
N GLU A 108 3.16 -24.84 13.34
CA GLU A 108 4.21 -24.30 14.21
C GLU A 108 5.53 -25.06 14.03
N GLY A 109 6.65 -24.34 13.96
CA GLY A 109 7.98 -24.91 13.71
C GLY A 109 8.27 -25.29 12.26
N HIS A 110 7.34 -25.06 11.31
CA HIS A 110 7.61 -25.25 9.89
C HIS A 110 8.51 -24.13 9.35
N PRO A 111 9.61 -24.43 8.63
CA PRO A 111 10.57 -23.40 8.21
C PRO A 111 9.98 -22.27 7.35
N MET A 112 8.97 -22.55 6.52
CA MET A 112 8.24 -21.51 5.76
C MET A 112 7.48 -20.54 6.67
N ARG A 113 6.94 -20.99 7.80
CA ARG A 113 6.29 -20.11 8.78
C ARG A 113 7.34 -19.20 9.40
N ASP A 114 8.49 -19.74 9.79
CA ASP A 114 9.58 -18.96 10.37
C ASP A 114 10.09 -17.91 9.37
N ALA A 115 10.20 -18.26 8.08
CA ALA A 115 10.55 -17.34 7.01
C ALA A 115 9.52 -16.21 6.85
N TYR A 116 8.21 -16.53 6.83
CA TYR A 116 7.14 -15.54 6.75
C TYR A 116 7.14 -14.58 7.95
N GLU A 117 7.29 -15.12 9.16
CA GLU A 117 7.33 -14.34 10.40
C GLU A 117 8.56 -13.43 10.48
N ALA A 118 9.72 -13.93 10.06
CA ALA A 118 10.94 -13.13 9.94
C ALA A 118 10.77 -12.00 8.92
N ALA A 119 10.13 -12.26 7.77
CA ALA A 119 9.83 -11.26 6.76
C ALA A 119 8.86 -10.17 7.28
N ARG A 120 7.84 -10.57 8.04
CA ARG A 120 6.87 -9.65 8.68
C ARG A 120 7.52 -8.76 9.73
N ALA A 121 8.49 -9.28 10.47
CA ALA A 121 9.23 -8.54 11.49
C ALA A 121 10.34 -7.63 10.91
N ALA A 122 10.67 -7.77 9.63
CA ALA A 122 11.72 -6.99 9.00
C ALA A 122 11.35 -5.48 8.98
N PRO A 123 12.33 -4.59 9.17
CA PRO A 123 12.10 -3.16 9.05
C PRO A 123 11.68 -2.81 7.62
N ALA A 124 10.85 -1.77 7.49
CA ALA A 124 10.48 -1.25 6.18
C ALA A 124 11.73 -0.75 5.43
N ALA A 125 11.91 -1.22 4.20
CA ALA A 125 12.98 -0.77 3.34
C ALA A 125 12.73 0.65 2.82
N GLU A 126 13.80 1.34 2.41
CA GLU A 126 13.69 2.67 1.80
C GLU A 126 12.86 2.63 0.52
N PRO A 127 12.02 3.64 0.26
CA PRO A 127 11.21 3.69 -0.95
C PRO A 127 12.06 3.97 -2.20
N GLN A 128 11.97 3.09 -3.19
CA GLN A 128 12.37 3.33 -4.57
C GLN A 128 11.24 4.04 -5.30
N VAL A 129 11.47 5.28 -5.74
CA VAL A 129 10.47 6.11 -6.43
C VAL A 129 10.49 5.85 -7.94
N PHE A 130 9.31 5.71 -8.53
CA PHE A 130 9.11 5.62 -9.97
C PHE A 130 8.80 7.01 -10.55
N PRO A 131 9.28 7.31 -11.76
CA PRO A 131 8.91 8.56 -12.45
C PRO A 131 7.38 8.66 -12.62
N PRO A 132 6.78 9.86 -12.50
CA PRO A 132 5.35 10.00 -12.76
C PRO A 132 5.05 9.80 -14.25
N PRO A 133 3.99 9.04 -14.62
CA PRO A 133 3.63 8.89 -16.02
C PRO A 133 3.13 10.22 -16.61
N ALA A 134 3.31 10.40 -17.92
CA ALA A 134 2.86 11.58 -18.66
C ALA A 134 1.34 11.70 -18.64
N GLU A 135 0.65 10.56 -18.71
CA GLU A 135 -0.80 10.43 -18.64
C GLU A 135 -1.16 9.30 -17.67
N GLY A 136 -2.29 9.43 -16.97
CA GLY A 136 -2.75 8.42 -16.04
C GLY A 136 -2.07 8.46 -14.66
N TYR A 137 -2.00 7.31 -13.99
CA TYR A 137 -1.32 7.13 -12.71
C TYR A 137 -0.87 5.68 -12.51
N LEU A 138 0.13 5.49 -11.65
CA LEU A 138 0.57 4.17 -11.23
C LEU A 138 -0.25 3.65 -10.06
N VAL A 139 -0.50 2.35 -10.06
CA VAL A 139 -0.97 1.56 -8.92
C VAL A 139 0.13 0.55 -8.62
N VAL A 140 0.57 0.52 -7.36
CA VAL A 140 1.60 -0.40 -6.86
C VAL A 140 0.97 -1.23 -5.74
N ASP A 141 0.93 -2.54 -5.93
CA ASP A 141 0.29 -3.51 -5.03
C ASP A 141 -1.16 -3.14 -4.67
N GLY A 142 -1.91 -2.70 -5.67
CA GLY A 142 -3.31 -2.27 -5.53
C GLY A 142 -3.52 -0.92 -4.83
N LEU A 143 -2.44 -0.19 -4.51
CA LEU A 143 -2.51 1.17 -3.95
C LEU A 143 -2.05 2.19 -4.98
N ARG A 144 -2.73 3.34 -5.05
CA ARG A 144 -2.26 4.47 -5.87
C ARG A 144 -0.98 5.03 -5.27
N ALA A 145 0.16 4.64 -5.83
CA ALA A 145 1.48 4.97 -5.34
C ALA A 145 2.46 5.08 -6.52
N ALA A 146 3.53 5.83 -6.32
CA ALA A 146 4.62 5.99 -7.29
C ALA A 146 5.95 5.50 -6.70
N SER A 147 5.90 4.55 -5.78
CA SER A 147 7.08 3.96 -5.16
C SER A 147 6.79 2.56 -4.65
N ARG A 148 7.87 1.79 -4.47
CA ARG A 148 7.87 0.51 -3.75
C ARG A 148 9.03 0.47 -2.75
N PRO A 149 9.02 -0.40 -1.73
CA PRO A 149 10.21 -0.63 -0.92
C PRO A 149 11.35 -1.25 -1.75
N THR A 150 12.57 -0.81 -1.51
CA THR A 150 13.78 -1.34 -2.17
C THR A 150 13.99 -2.80 -1.79
N GLY A 151 14.38 -3.64 -2.75
CA GLY A 151 14.64 -5.06 -2.50
C GLY A 151 13.39 -5.93 -2.33
N GLN A 152 12.18 -5.39 -2.56
CA GLN A 152 10.93 -6.15 -2.54
C GLN A 152 10.33 -6.21 -3.95
N PRO A 153 9.72 -7.36 -4.35
CA PRO A 153 8.91 -7.40 -5.54
C PRO A 153 7.68 -6.50 -5.38
N ALA A 154 7.11 -6.06 -6.49
CA ALA A 154 5.86 -5.31 -6.49
C ALA A 154 5.04 -5.65 -7.74
N ILE A 155 3.72 -5.53 -7.64
CA ILE A 155 2.84 -5.56 -8.79
C ILE A 155 2.56 -4.11 -9.19
N VAL A 156 2.91 -3.74 -10.41
CA VAL A 156 2.72 -2.38 -10.92
C VAL A 156 1.71 -2.40 -12.06
N GLN A 157 0.74 -1.49 -11.99
CA GLN A 157 -0.19 -1.21 -13.07
C GLN A 157 -0.09 0.26 -13.49
N LEU A 158 -0.16 0.52 -14.78
CA LEU A 158 -0.40 1.86 -15.31
C LEU A 158 -1.87 1.99 -15.68
N ILE A 159 -2.55 2.93 -15.02
CA ILE A 159 -3.97 3.19 -15.22
C ILE A 159 -4.13 4.48 -16.02
N ALA A 160 -4.87 4.43 -17.13
CA ALA A 160 -5.21 5.59 -17.94
C ALA A 160 -6.19 6.54 -17.21
N LEU A 161 -6.37 7.74 -17.76
CA LEU A 161 -7.26 8.75 -17.16
C LEU A 161 -8.75 8.36 -17.17
N ASP A 162 -9.15 7.44 -18.05
CA ASP A 162 -10.50 6.88 -18.12
C ASP A 162 -10.71 5.69 -17.16
N GLY A 163 -9.67 5.29 -16.43
CA GLY A 163 -9.69 4.17 -15.48
C GLY A 163 -9.32 2.82 -16.07
N SER A 164 -9.06 2.71 -17.38
CA SER A 164 -8.60 1.47 -18.00
C SER A 164 -7.17 1.11 -17.60
N VAL A 165 -6.88 -0.19 -17.43
CA VAL A 165 -5.53 -0.69 -17.20
C VAL A 165 -4.80 -0.76 -18.54
N LEU A 166 -3.70 -0.02 -18.68
CA LEU A 166 -2.87 -0.07 -19.89
C LEU A 166 -1.93 -1.27 -19.88
N TRP A 167 -1.40 -1.62 -18.72
CA TRP A 167 -0.61 -2.84 -18.49
C TRP A 167 -0.52 -3.16 -17.00
N THR A 168 -0.27 -4.43 -16.71
CA THR A 168 0.04 -4.97 -15.38
C THR A 168 1.34 -5.76 -15.47
N GLN A 169 2.27 -5.56 -14.54
CA GLN A 169 3.48 -6.37 -14.46
C GLN A 169 3.92 -6.62 -13.02
N MET A 170 4.30 -7.86 -12.73
CA MET A 170 5.10 -8.23 -11.56
C MET A 170 6.56 -7.81 -11.80
N VAL A 171 7.06 -6.88 -11.00
CA VAL A 171 8.45 -6.41 -11.07
C VAL A 171 9.24 -6.99 -9.91
N GLY A 172 10.32 -7.72 -10.22
CA GLY A 172 11.23 -8.26 -9.20
C GLY A 172 11.94 -7.16 -8.38
N PRO A 173 12.61 -7.51 -7.27
CA PRO A 173 13.28 -6.59 -6.33
C PRO A 173 14.14 -5.49 -6.96
N ASP A 174 14.92 -5.86 -7.98
CA ASP A 174 15.86 -4.96 -8.67
C ASP A 174 15.42 -4.59 -10.09
N GLN A 175 14.25 -5.07 -10.51
CA GLN A 175 13.74 -4.87 -11.86
C GLN A 175 12.98 -3.54 -11.96
N SER A 176 13.29 -2.73 -12.97
CA SER A 176 12.49 -1.54 -13.30
C SER A 176 11.15 -1.93 -13.93
N PRO A 177 10.08 -1.13 -13.73
CA PRO A 177 8.83 -1.31 -14.48
C PRO A 177 9.04 -1.17 -16.00
N PRO A 178 8.07 -1.60 -16.83
CA PRO A 178 8.11 -1.35 -18.27
C PRO A 178 8.35 0.13 -18.56
N GLU A 179 8.97 0.43 -19.69
CA GLU A 179 9.09 1.81 -20.13
C GLU A 179 7.70 2.40 -20.44
N TYR A 180 7.44 3.59 -19.91
CA TYR A 180 6.23 4.37 -20.19
C TYR A 180 6.59 5.83 -20.44
N ALA A 181 5.70 6.56 -21.09
CA ALA A 181 5.87 7.99 -21.27
C ALA A 181 5.90 8.67 -19.89
N VAL A 182 6.99 9.34 -19.55
CA VAL A 182 7.18 10.04 -18.28
C VAL A 182 6.78 11.50 -18.45
N LYS A 183 6.10 12.07 -17.43
CA LYS A 183 5.83 13.50 -17.39
C LYS A 183 7.16 14.24 -17.34
N GLN A 184 7.51 14.93 -18.42
CA GLN A 184 8.63 15.85 -18.39
C GLN A 184 8.24 17.01 -17.47
N GLU A 185 8.74 16.99 -16.24
CA GLU A 185 8.79 18.21 -15.47
C GLU A 185 9.63 19.17 -16.28
N ALA A 186 8.99 20.22 -16.79
CA ALA A 186 9.72 21.34 -17.35
C ALA A 186 10.57 21.85 -16.19
N VAL A 187 11.83 21.43 -16.15
CA VAL A 187 12.85 21.99 -15.29
C VAL A 187 12.93 23.42 -15.73
N THR A 188 12.10 24.25 -15.11
CA THR A 188 12.18 25.69 -15.27
C THR A 188 13.46 25.99 -14.54
N VAL A 189 14.57 26.00 -15.29
CA VAL A 189 15.82 26.56 -14.82
C VAL A 189 15.47 28.02 -14.57
N VAL A 190 15.05 28.31 -13.35
CA VAL A 190 14.94 29.68 -12.87
C VAL A 190 16.38 30.16 -12.86
N GLN A 191 16.83 30.68 -14.00
CA GLN A 191 18.04 31.46 -14.04
C GLN A 191 17.80 32.58 -13.03
N PRO A 192 18.57 32.65 -11.94
CA PRO A 192 18.42 33.74 -11.00
C PRO A 192 18.55 35.03 -11.82
N PRO A 193 17.60 35.97 -11.72
CA PRO A 193 17.68 37.22 -12.44
C PRO A 193 19.05 37.87 -12.14
N PRO A 194 19.74 38.42 -13.14
CA PRO A 194 21.07 38.96 -12.94
C PRO A 194 21.03 40.13 -11.97
N GLY A 195 21.54 39.90 -10.75
CA GLY A 195 22.11 40.96 -9.91
C GLY A 195 21.15 41.79 -9.06
N ASP A 196 19.89 41.39 -8.86
CA ASP A 196 19.09 42.06 -7.82
C ASP A 196 19.73 41.80 -6.44
N PRO A 197 20.04 42.85 -5.66
CA PRO A 197 20.60 42.67 -4.32
C PRO A 197 19.66 41.79 -3.50
N LEU A 198 20.22 40.74 -2.89
CA LEU A 198 19.49 39.82 -2.02
C LEU A 198 18.61 40.66 -1.08
N PRO A 199 17.28 40.44 -1.06
CA PRO A 199 16.43 41.16 -0.13
C PRO A 199 16.98 40.97 1.29
N PRO A 200 16.97 42.02 2.13
CA PRO A 200 17.48 41.93 3.48
C PRO A 200 16.82 40.75 4.18
N ALA A 201 17.63 39.93 4.86
CA ALA A 201 17.16 38.74 5.55
C ALA A 201 15.90 39.10 6.36
N PRO A 202 14.79 38.35 6.21
CA PRO A 202 13.55 38.67 6.88
C PRO A 202 13.83 38.76 8.39
N THR A 203 13.49 39.90 8.98
CA THR A 203 13.59 40.06 10.43
C THR A 203 12.69 39.02 11.09
N PRO A 204 13.19 38.27 12.08
CA PRO A 204 12.39 37.23 12.73
C PRO A 204 11.20 37.89 13.42
N LYS A 205 10.01 37.79 12.81
CA LYS A 205 8.76 38.22 13.43
C LYS A 205 8.58 37.40 14.71
N ALA A 206 8.23 38.09 15.80
CA ALA A 206 7.93 37.44 17.07
C ALA A 206 6.85 36.37 16.85
N ARG A 207 7.22 35.10 17.05
CA ARG A 207 6.32 33.96 16.87
C ARG A 207 5.16 34.11 17.86
N PRO A 208 3.90 33.97 17.43
CA PRO A 208 2.75 34.07 18.33
C PRO A 208 2.63 32.80 19.18
N VAL A 209 3.47 32.70 20.23
CA VAL A 209 3.58 31.52 21.10
C VAL A 209 2.21 31.10 21.68
N GLY A 210 1.31 32.06 21.94
CA GLY A 210 -0.04 31.79 22.41
C GLY A 210 -0.92 31.00 21.42
N LEU A 211 -0.79 31.23 20.11
CA LEU A 211 -1.57 30.51 19.08
C LEU A 211 -1.06 29.06 18.89
N ILE A 212 0.25 28.85 19.01
CA ILE A 212 0.86 27.52 18.96
C ILE A 212 0.43 26.68 20.16
N ALA A 213 0.45 27.27 21.37
CA ALA A 213 -0.01 26.60 22.59
C ALA A 213 -1.51 26.24 22.53
N ALA A 214 -2.36 27.13 22.00
CA ALA A 214 -3.79 26.87 21.84
C ALA A 214 -4.07 25.72 20.84
N THR A 215 -3.33 25.65 19.72
CA THR A 215 -3.47 24.58 18.73
C THR A 215 -3.03 23.23 19.28
N GLY A 216 -1.91 23.20 20.02
CA GLY A 216 -1.44 21.99 20.71
C GLY A 216 -2.44 21.47 21.76
N GLY A 217 -3.06 22.35 22.54
CA GLY A 217 -4.07 21.98 23.52
C GLY A 217 -5.33 21.35 22.89
N ALA A 218 -5.80 21.88 21.77
CA ALA A 218 -6.97 21.35 21.06
C ALA A 218 -6.71 19.95 20.47
N LEU A 219 -5.50 19.68 19.97
CA LEU A 219 -5.10 18.35 19.49
C LEU A 219 -5.11 17.31 20.61
N VAL A 220 -4.57 17.64 21.79
CA VAL A 220 -4.57 16.73 22.95
C VAL A 220 -6.01 16.42 23.39
N ALA A 221 -6.88 17.42 23.47
CA ALA A 221 -8.28 17.22 23.83
C ALA A 221 -9.02 16.31 22.84
N THR A 222 -8.76 16.47 21.53
CA THR A 222 -9.34 15.63 20.47
C THR A 222 -8.89 14.18 20.62
N GLY A 223 -7.59 13.95 20.87
CA GLY A 223 -7.04 12.61 21.09
C GLY A 223 -7.64 11.91 22.32
N LEU A 224 -7.79 12.63 23.45
CA LEU A 224 -8.41 12.08 24.66
C LEU A 224 -9.90 11.71 24.45
N CYS A 225 -10.65 12.53 23.72
CA CYS A 225 -12.05 12.21 23.39
C CYS A 225 -12.16 10.99 22.48
N TYR A 226 -11.28 10.88 21.48
CA TYR A 226 -11.24 9.74 20.57
C TYR A 226 -10.90 8.44 21.32
N LEU A 227 -9.87 8.44 22.17
CA LEU A 227 -9.51 7.28 22.99
C LEU A 227 -10.67 6.86 23.91
N GLY A 228 -11.36 7.82 24.53
CA GLY A 228 -12.55 7.54 25.33
C GLY A 228 -13.70 6.92 24.52
N ALA A 229 -13.91 7.38 23.29
CA ALA A 229 -14.93 6.83 22.39
C ALA A 229 -14.61 5.38 22.00
N THR A 230 -13.36 5.08 21.67
CA THR A 230 -12.91 3.72 21.32
C THR A 230 -13.03 2.76 22.50
N ALA A 231 -12.66 3.20 23.71
CA ALA A 231 -12.84 2.38 24.91
C ALA A 231 -14.32 2.07 25.17
N SER A 232 -15.20 3.06 25.00
CA SER A 232 -16.65 2.88 25.13
C SER A 232 -17.24 1.97 24.07
N TYR A 233 -16.72 2.01 22.84
CA TYR A 233 -17.14 1.16 21.73
C TYR A 233 -16.81 -0.31 22.02
N ASN A 234 -15.61 -0.59 22.53
CA ASN A 234 -15.20 -1.95 22.87
C ASN A 234 -16.09 -2.54 23.97
N THR A 235 -16.46 -1.77 25.00
CA THR A 235 -17.40 -2.22 26.03
C THR A 235 -18.80 -2.50 25.46
N PHE A 236 -19.25 -1.76 24.45
CA PHE A 236 -20.55 -2.01 23.83
C PHE A 236 -20.60 -3.34 23.07
N HIS A 237 -19.49 -3.73 22.45
CA HIS A 237 -19.37 -4.97 21.67
C HIS A 237 -18.90 -6.18 22.47
N ASP A 238 -18.57 -5.99 23.75
CA ASP A 238 -18.20 -7.07 24.64
C ASP A 238 -19.46 -7.88 25.04
N PRO A 239 -19.55 -9.18 24.67
CA PRO A 239 -20.70 -10.02 24.98
C PRO A 239 -20.90 -10.26 26.48
N GLU A 240 -19.89 -10.00 27.32
CA GLU A 240 -19.99 -10.11 28.78
C GLU A 240 -20.61 -8.87 29.44
N THR A 241 -20.86 -7.79 28.68
CA THR A 241 -21.43 -6.55 29.22
C THR A 241 -22.90 -6.70 29.60
N PRO A 242 -23.29 -6.44 30.87
CA PRO A 242 -24.67 -6.58 31.30
C PRO A 242 -25.64 -5.68 30.53
N TYR A 243 -26.76 -6.22 30.05
CA TYR A 243 -27.73 -5.48 29.22
C TYR A 243 -28.24 -4.16 29.85
N GLN A 244 -28.27 -4.09 31.18
CA GLN A 244 -28.75 -2.92 31.92
C GLN A 244 -27.82 -1.70 31.81
N THR A 245 -26.54 -1.88 31.45
CA THR A 245 -25.57 -0.80 31.34
C THR A 245 -25.48 -0.22 29.92
N VAL A 246 -26.04 -0.91 28.91
CA VAL A 246 -25.95 -0.56 27.48
C VAL A 246 -26.52 0.83 27.18
N GLY A 247 -27.61 1.22 27.84
CA GLY A 247 -28.21 2.55 27.67
C GLY A 247 -27.28 3.69 28.11
N GLY A 248 -26.53 3.48 29.20
CA GLY A 248 -25.53 4.43 29.68
C GLY A 248 -24.33 4.53 28.73
N VAL A 249 -23.84 3.40 28.24
CA VAL A 249 -22.74 3.33 27.26
C VAL A 249 -23.10 4.12 26.00
N TYR A 250 -24.29 3.94 25.45
CA TYR A 250 -24.75 4.63 24.24
C TYR A 250 -24.75 6.17 24.38
N SER A 251 -25.27 6.69 25.50
CA SER A 251 -25.28 8.14 25.77
C SER A 251 -23.87 8.72 25.89
N ARG A 252 -22.94 7.97 26.51
CA ARG A 252 -21.54 8.36 26.68
C ARG A 252 -20.77 8.34 25.36
N THR A 253 -20.97 7.31 24.54
CA THR A 253 -20.38 7.24 23.19
C THR A 253 -20.85 8.41 22.34
N ARG A 254 -22.16 8.71 22.29
CA ARG A 254 -22.67 9.85 21.52
C ARG A 254 -22.10 11.19 21.99
N ALA A 255 -21.99 11.40 23.30
CA ALA A 255 -21.40 12.62 23.85
C ALA A 255 -19.92 12.77 23.46
N LEU A 256 -19.14 11.68 23.53
CA LEU A 256 -17.72 11.69 23.16
C LEU A 256 -17.52 11.88 21.66
N THR A 257 -18.32 11.22 20.82
CA THR A 257 -18.29 11.41 19.36
C THR A 257 -18.62 12.85 18.97
N ALA A 258 -19.67 13.44 19.56
CA ALA A 258 -20.00 14.85 19.33
C ALA A 258 -18.87 15.78 19.79
N GLY A 259 -18.23 15.47 20.93
CA GLY A 259 -17.04 16.18 21.42
C GLY A 259 -15.88 16.16 20.44
N THR A 260 -15.61 15.02 19.80
CA THR A 260 -14.55 14.88 18.79
C THR A 260 -14.80 15.78 17.57
N PHE A 261 -16.04 15.89 17.09
CA PHE A 261 -16.35 16.77 15.97
C PHE A 261 -16.17 18.26 16.31
N ILE A 262 -16.62 18.69 17.50
CA ILE A 262 -16.47 20.08 17.94
C ILE A 262 -14.98 20.43 18.14
N ALA A 263 -14.22 19.56 18.81
CA ALA A 263 -12.79 19.77 19.05
C ALA A 263 -11.98 19.72 17.75
N GLY A 264 -12.33 18.82 16.83
CA GLY A 264 -11.72 18.71 15.50
C GLY A 264 -11.95 19.97 14.66
N ALA A 265 -13.19 20.48 14.63
CA ALA A 265 -13.51 21.72 13.93
C ALA A 265 -12.74 22.94 14.49
N ALA A 266 -12.64 23.03 15.82
CA ALA A 266 -11.84 24.08 16.47
C ALA A 266 -10.34 23.97 16.12
N THR A 267 -9.80 22.75 16.08
CA THR A 267 -8.40 22.49 15.68
C THR A 267 -8.13 22.95 14.25
N LEU A 268 -9.01 22.62 13.30
CA LEU A 268 -8.87 23.05 11.91
C LEU A 268 -8.98 24.58 11.75
N GLY A 269 -9.94 25.20 12.45
CA GLY A 269 -10.12 26.66 12.43
C GLY A 269 -8.90 27.40 12.99
N LEU A 270 -8.39 26.97 14.15
CA LEU A 270 -7.18 27.56 14.75
C LEU A 270 -5.94 27.30 13.89
N GLY A 271 -5.79 26.10 13.33
CA GLY A 271 -4.69 25.77 12.41
C GLY A 271 -4.65 26.67 11.18
N ALA A 272 -5.80 26.88 10.53
CA ALA A 272 -5.91 27.77 9.37
C ALA A 272 -5.54 29.22 9.71
N VAL A 273 -6.01 29.76 10.84
CA VAL A 273 -5.66 31.11 11.31
C VAL A 273 -4.15 31.23 11.59
N THR A 274 -3.55 30.17 12.12
CA THR A 274 -2.10 30.14 12.42
C THR A 274 -1.25 30.17 11.15
N VAL A 275 -1.68 29.45 10.09
CA VAL A 275 -0.98 29.44 8.79
C VAL A 275 -1.11 30.78 8.06
N VAL A 276 -2.31 31.40 8.06
CA VAL A 276 -2.53 32.68 7.35
C VAL A 276 -1.78 33.85 7.97
N ARG A 277 -1.49 33.80 9.28
CA ARG A 277 -0.74 34.85 9.99
C ARG A 277 0.78 34.68 9.99
N TRP A 278 1.27 33.53 9.54
CA TRP A 278 2.70 33.26 9.37
C TRP A 278 3.20 33.85 8.06
#